data_AF-A0AB39PVF7-F1
#
_entry.id   AF-A0AB39PVF7-F1
#
_cell.length_a   1.000
_cell.length_b   1.000
_cell.length_c   1.000
_cell.angle_alpha   90.00
_cell.angle_beta   90.00
_cell.angle_gamma   90.00
#
_symmetry.space_group_name_H-M   'P 1'
#
loop_
_entity.id
_entity.type
_entity.pdbx_description
1 polymer ?
#
loop_
_entity_poly.entity_id
_entity_poly.type
_entity_poly.pdbx_seq_one_letter_code
_entity_poly.pdbx_strand_id
1 'polypeptide(L)'
;MVWLHGGAFSSGSGDQYDATRMARQGDVTVVTVNSRLGALGFFAHPDLPDSGAFGLQDQQAALRWVRDNAAAFGGDPGNVTLMGESSGGASVCAQLASPKAAGLFHRAVIQSGSCRQNWPKNTLAPGDPAATYFARQDELAAKGRGALGCRSLQCLRAKPVKDVLSLNGRFHQPAYGTSVLPRSPARALAAGNVHRVPVLQGNTRDEHRLFAALFTLDAPMTAADYRRLLTETYGRRQAARIARVYPPGATPALAWAKVGTDRSWVCPTLAADRLLARHVPVYSYEFADRRPPAPDLRPDFPLGAYHSAELPYLFGMGDLRLDEGQSALSRRMIAAWTTFARTGTPGDGWPPFPYTQQLARNTFSGVDAAAEHRCAFWSRNS
;
A
#
# COMPACT_ATOMS: atom_id res chain seq x y z
N MET A 1 15.95 -6.97 -6.61
CA MET A 1 14.62 -6.46 -6.20
C MET A 1 14.78 -5.71 -4.88
N VAL A 2 14.25 -4.49 -4.77
CA VAL A 2 14.37 -3.64 -3.56
C VAL A 2 13.01 -3.52 -2.89
N TRP A 3 12.91 -3.91 -1.63
CA TRP A 3 11.66 -3.99 -0.86
C TRP A 3 11.47 -2.80 0.08
N LEU A 4 10.32 -2.13 -0.06
CA LEU A 4 9.84 -1.09 0.84
C LEU A 4 8.68 -1.64 1.67
N HIS A 5 8.86 -1.68 2.99
CA HIS A 5 7.87 -2.28 3.89
C HIS A 5 6.62 -1.41 4.12
N GLY A 6 5.54 -2.06 4.54
CA GLY A 6 4.29 -1.44 4.99
C GLY A 6 4.38 -0.86 6.41
N GLY A 7 3.22 -0.63 7.05
CA GLY A 7 3.16 -0.09 8.43
C GLY A 7 2.72 1.38 8.54
N ALA A 8 1.84 1.82 7.62
CA ALA A 8 1.19 3.13 7.64
C ALA A 8 2.16 4.32 7.76
N PHE A 9 3.40 4.16 7.26
CA PHE A 9 4.50 5.12 7.42
C PHE A 9 4.92 5.43 8.86
N SER A 10 4.45 4.68 9.86
CA SER A 10 4.69 4.93 11.28
C SER A 10 5.33 3.76 12.03
N SER A 11 5.29 2.57 11.44
CA SER A 11 5.82 1.33 12.01
C SER A 11 6.36 0.39 10.93
N GLY A 12 6.99 -0.70 11.36
CA GLY A 12 7.60 -1.69 10.48
C GLY A 12 9.11 -1.50 10.33
N SER A 13 9.76 -2.52 9.78
CA SER A 13 11.20 -2.53 9.52
C SER A 13 11.56 -3.57 8.45
N GLY A 14 12.71 -3.36 7.78
CA GLY A 14 13.16 -4.22 6.68
C GLY A 14 13.53 -5.65 7.10
N ASP A 15 13.87 -5.89 8.37
CA ASP A 15 14.22 -7.19 8.93
C ASP A 15 13.02 -8.11 9.20
N GLN A 16 11.80 -7.57 9.15
CA GLN A 16 10.56 -8.36 9.29
C GLN A 16 10.29 -9.29 8.09
N TYR A 17 11.04 -9.14 7.00
CA TYR A 17 10.79 -9.79 5.72
C TYR A 17 11.97 -10.66 5.32
N ASP A 18 11.99 -11.92 5.77
CA ASP A 18 13.01 -12.88 5.36
C ASP A 18 12.82 -13.23 3.87
N ALA A 19 13.71 -12.68 3.04
CA ALA A 19 13.68 -12.87 1.60
C ALA A 19 14.36 -14.14 1.13
N THR A 20 14.86 -15.02 2.02
CA THR A 20 15.60 -16.24 1.66
C THR A 20 14.80 -17.12 0.68
N ARG A 21 13.49 -17.27 0.91
CA ARG A 21 12.60 -18.04 0.04
C ARG A 21 12.57 -17.48 -1.39
N MET A 22 12.33 -16.17 -1.52
CA MET A 22 12.25 -15.48 -2.81
C MET A 22 13.61 -15.51 -3.53
N ALA A 23 14.69 -15.20 -2.81
CA ALA A 23 16.04 -15.17 -3.37
C ALA A 23 16.46 -16.55 -3.91
N ARG A 24 16.22 -17.63 -3.14
CA ARG A 24 16.60 -18.99 -3.55
C ARG A 24 15.72 -19.57 -4.65
N GLN A 25 14.40 -19.39 -4.57
CA GLN A 25 13.48 -19.98 -5.56
C GLN A 25 13.44 -19.19 -6.86
N GLY A 26 13.62 -17.87 -6.79
CA GLY A 26 13.48 -16.98 -7.93
C GLY A 26 14.80 -16.56 -8.58
N ASP A 27 15.94 -16.95 -8.01
CA ASP A 27 17.31 -16.59 -8.45
C ASP A 27 17.48 -15.08 -8.65
N VAL A 28 17.27 -14.33 -7.55
CA VAL A 28 17.35 -12.87 -7.52
C VAL A 28 18.01 -12.36 -6.25
N THR A 29 18.76 -11.27 -6.36
CA THR A 29 19.19 -10.49 -5.19
C THR A 29 18.01 -9.69 -4.64
N VAL A 30 17.68 -9.87 -3.36
CA VAL A 30 16.64 -9.09 -2.66
C VAL A 30 17.30 -8.19 -1.63
N VAL A 31 16.95 -6.90 -1.66
CA VAL A 31 17.46 -5.89 -0.71
C VAL A 31 16.26 -5.35 0.07
N THR A 32 16.20 -5.61 1.36
CA THR A 32 15.22 -4.96 2.27
C THR A 32 15.88 -3.74 2.90
N VAL A 33 15.13 -2.65 3.06
CA VAL A 33 15.68 -1.37 3.51
C VAL A 33 14.87 -0.79 4.65
N ASN A 34 15.55 -0.07 5.55
CA ASN A 34 14.92 0.80 6.52
C ASN A 34 14.88 2.23 5.97
N SER A 35 13.80 2.95 6.28
CA SER A 35 13.69 4.39 6.06
C SER A 35 13.09 5.03 7.30
N ARG A 36 13.37 6.31 7.56
CA ARG A 36 12.74 6.98 8.71
C ARG A 36 11.23 7.02 8.54
N LEU A 37 10.53 6.75 9.63
CA LEU A 37 9.07 6.70 9.72
C LEU A 37 8.54 7.78 10.66
N GLY A 38 7.23 7.94 10.70
CA GLY A 38 6.53 8.82 11.62
C GLY A 38 7.06 10.25 11.56
N ALA A 39 7.16 10.89 12.72
CA ALA A 39 7.71 12.23 12.83
C ALA A 39 9.20 12.30 12.42
N LEU A 40 9.97 11.22 12.54
CA LEU A 40 11.38 11.23 12.11
C LEU A 40 11.52 11.28 10.58
N GLY A 41 10.58 10.70 9.85
CA GLY A 41 10.57 10.64 8.38
C GLY A 41 9.73 11.72 7.70
N PHE A 42 8.65 12.15 8.35
CA PHE A 42 7.58 12.92 7.70
C PHE A 42 7.15 14.16 8.49
N PHE A 43 7.90 14.56 9.52
CA PHE A 43 7.72 15.88 10.14
C PHE A 43 8.03 17.00 9.14
N ALA A 44 7.17 18.03 9.13
CA ALA A 44 7.37 19.21 8.32
C ALA A 44 7.38 20.50 9.14
N HIS A 45 8.22 21.45 8.73
CA HIS A 45 8.37 22.76 9.37
C HIS A 45 8.68 23.83 8.33
N PRO A 46 8.17 25.07 8.46
CA PRO A 46 8.41 26.13 7.47
C PRO A 46 9.89 26.41 7.20
N ASP A 47 10.70 26.39 8.26
CA ASP A 47 12.14 26.69 8.18
C ASP A 47 13.00 25.48 7.75
N LEU A 48 12.38 24.36 7.37
CA LEU A 48 13.08 23.13 6.99
C LEU A 48 12.74 22.74 5.54
N PRO A 49 13.66 22.99 4.58
CA PRO A 49 13.46 22.61 3.19
C PRO A 49 13.20 21.11 3.03
N ASP A 50 12.32 20.76 2.09
CA ASP A 50 11.88 19.38 1.79
C ASP A 50 11.37 18.56 3.00
N SER A 51 11.10 19.22 4.13
CA SER A 51 10.55 18.57 5.30
C SER A 51 9.21 17.89 4.97
N GLY A 52 8.95 16.76 5.62
CA GLY A 52 7.84 15.89 5.28
C GLY A 52 8.15 14.85 4.22
N ALA A 53 9.33 14.88 3.57
CA ALA A 53 9.73 13.89 2.57
C ALA A 53 11.01 13.11 2.91
N PHE A 54 11.51 13.18 4.15
CA PHE A 54 12.78 12.55 4.53
C PHE A 54 12.76 11.03 4.41
N GLY A 55 11.65 10.38 4.78
CA GLY A 55 11.50 8.94 4.57
C GLY A 55 11.62 8.55 3.09
N LEU A 56 11.09 9.38 2.17
CA LEU A 56 11.24 9.15 0.72
C LEU A 56 12.68 9.39 0.23
N GLN A 57 13.38 10.36 0.81
CA GLN A 57 14.80 10.60 0.51
C GLN A 57 15.70 9.46 1.00
N ASP A 58 15.39 8.87 2.16
CA ASP A 58 16.09 7.68 2.68
C ASP A 58 15.94 6.50 1.71
N GLN A 59 14.72 6.26 1.21
CA GLN A 59 14.48 5.23 0.19
C GLN A 59 15.28 5.50 -1.09
N GLN A 60 15.35 6.75 -1.55
CA GLN A 60 16.16 7.12 -2.71
C GLN A 60 17.67 6.97 -2.45
N ALA A 61 18.12 7.21 -1.22
CA ALA A 61 19.51 6.97 -0.83
C ALA A 61 19.83 5.47 -0.87
N ALA A 62 18.93 4.62 -0.38
CA ALA A 62 19.07 3.18 -0.48
C ALA A 62 19.09 2.70 -1.94
N LEU A 63 18.24 3.25 -2.81
CA LEU A 63 18.26 2.92 -4.24
C LEU A 63 19.57 3.34 -4.93
N ARG A 64 20.12 4.51 -4.58
CA ARG A 64 21.46 4.91 -5.06
C ARG A 64 22.53 3.94 -4.57
N TRP A 65 22.48 3.53 -3.31
CA TRP A 65 23.39 2.52 -2.78
C TRP A 65 23.27 1.19 -3.56
N VAL A 66 22.04 0.74 -3.86
CA VAL A 66 21.82 -0.47 -4.68
C VAL A 66 22.42 -0.32 -6.06
N ARG A 67 22.18 0.80 -6.75
CA ARG A 67 22.82 1.09 -8.05
C ARG A 67 24.35 1.01 -7.97
N ASP A 68 24.93 1.53 -6.90
CA ASP A 68 26.39 1.63 -6.77
C ASP A 68 27.04 0.30 -6.29
N ASN A 69 26.28 -0.60 -5.67
CA ASN A 69 26.83 -1.79 -4.99
C ASN A 69 26.25 -3.13 -5.44
N ALA A 70 25.11 -3.18 -6.14
CA ALA A 70 24.42 -4.45 -6.44
C ALA A 70 25.31 -5.47 -7.15
N ALA A 71 26.19 -5.02 -8.05
CA ALA A 71 27.12 -5.89 -8.79
C ALA A 71 28.03 -6.72 -7.86
N ALA A 72 28.44 -6.17 -6.71
CA ALA A 72 29.27 -6.88 -5.72
C ALA A 72 28.50 -8.02 -5.02
N PHE A 73 27.17 -8.02 -5.08
CA PHE A 73 26.29 -9.04 -4.51
C PHE A 73 25.62 -9.90 -5.60
N GLY A 74 26.15 -9.89 -6.83
CA GLY A 74 25.63 -10.64 -7.97
C GLY A 74 24.35 -10.07 -8.59
N GLY A 75 23.93 -8.85 -8.20
CA GLY A 75 22.79 -8.16 -8.79
C GLY A 75 23.18 -7.26 -9.95
N ASP A 76 22.23 -6.98 -10.86
CA ASP A 76 22.42 -6.05 -11.96
C ASP A 76 21.87 -4.65 -11.61
N PRO A 77 22.73 -3.60 -11.51
CA PRO A 77 22.28 -2.24 -11.21
C PRO A 77 21.44 -1.61 -12.34
N GLY A 78 21.50 -2.14 -13.57
CA GLY A 78 20.62 -1.80 -14.70
C GLY A 78 19.28 -2.55 -14.68
N ASN A 79 19.05 -3.40 -13.68
CA ASN A 79 17.84 -4.23 -13.58
C ASN A 79 17.22 -4.20 -12.17
N VAL A 80 17.01 -2.99 -11.66
CA VAL A 80 16.40 -2.78 -10.34
C VAL A 80 14.87 -2.74 -10.42
N THR A 81 14.20 -3.69 -9.76
CA THR A 81 12.75 -3.65 -9.51
C THR A 81 12.49 -3.12 -8.11
N LEU A 82 11.74 -2.00 -8.00
CA LEU A 82 11.28 -1.44 -6.74
C LEU A 82 9.92 -2.02 -6.38
N MET A 83 9.77 -2.58 -5.19
CA MET A 83 8.54 -3.22 -4.75
C MET A 83 8.17 -2.84 -3.33
N GLY A 84 6.87 -2.82 -3.02
CA GLY A 84 6.41 -2.55 -1.67
C GLY A 84 4.93 -2.82 -1.47
N GLU A 85 4.55 -2.95 -0.19
CA GLU A 85 3.18 -3.23 0.23
C GLU A 85 2.61 -2.15 1.15
N SER A 86 1.31 -1.87 1.06
CA SER A 86 0.62 -0.84 1.85
C SER A 86 1.29 0.53 1.73
N SER A 87 1.76 1.13 2.82
CA SER A 87 2.56 2.36 2.79
C SER A 87 3.88 2.22 2.01
N GLY A 88 4.45 1.01 1.93
CA GLY A 88 5.55 0.68 1.05
C GLY A 88 5.13 0.71 -0.42
N GLY A 89 3.95 0.19 -0.75
CA GLY A 89 3.36 0.33 -2.10
C GLY A 89 3.08 1.79 -2.45
N ALA A 90 2.57 2.56 -1.50
CA ALA A 90 2.41 4.00 -1.65
C ALA A 90 3.77 4.71 -1.83
N SER A 91 4.82 4.23 -1.18
CA SER A 91 6.18 4.71 -1.42
C SER A 91 6.64 4.44 -2.84
N VAL A 92 6.40 3.23 -3.40
CA VAL A 92 6.67 2.93 -4.82
C VAL A 92 5.95 3.93 -5.73
N CYS A 93 4.67 4.23 -5.44
CA CYS A 93 3.90 5.26 -6.14
C CYS A 93 4.52 6.67 -6.04
N ALA A 94 5.03 7.05 -4.87
CA ALA A 94 5.73 8.31 -4.68
C ALA A 94 7.03 8.36 -5.50
N GLN A 95 7.79 7.26 -5.54
CA GLN A 95 9.01 7.18 -6.35
C GLN A 95 8.71 7.23 -7.85
N LEU A 96 7.64 6.57 -8.32
CA LEU A 96 7.14 6.69 -9.70
C LEU A 96 6.84 8.15 -10.09
N ALA A 97 6.31 8.94 -9.15
CA ALA A 97 5.98 10.36 -9.37
C ALA A 97 7.14 11.33 -9.06
N SER A 98 8.23 10.86 -8.46
CA SER A 98 9.32 11.71 -7.98
C SER A 98 10.37 11.94 -9.07
N PRO A 99 10.64 13.18 -9.50
CA PRO A 99 11.72 13.45 -10.45
C PRO A 99 13.10 13.07 -9.89
N LYS A 100 13.27 13.07 -8.55
CA LYS A 100 14.53 12.69 -7.88
C LYS A 100 14.80 11.18 -7.90
N ALA A 101 13.83 10.37 -8.29
CA ALA A 101 13.96 8.92 -8.43
C ALA A 101 14.26 8.45 -9.86
N ALA A 102 14.42 9.38 -10.82
CA ALA A 102 14.71 9.06 -12.21
C ALA A 102 15.95 8.17 -12.35
N GLY A 103 15.81 7.06 -13.08
CA GLY A 103 16.90 6.11 -13.34
C GLY A 103 17.34 5.27 -12.13
N LEU A 104 16.64 5.35 -10.99
CA LEU A 104 16.97 4.53 -9.81
C LEU A 104 16.31 3.14 -9.81
N PHE A 105 15.32 2.93 -10.67
CA PHE A 105 14.62 1.66 -10.83
C PHE A 105 14.06 1.55 -12.26
N HIS A 106 13.81 0.31 -12.66
CA HIS A 106 13.49 -0.10 -14.02
C HIS A 106 12.12 -0.76 -14.12
N ARG A 107 11.54 -1.17 -12.98
CA ARG A 107 10.20 -1.78 -12.83
C ARG A 107 9.64 -1.46 -11.44
N ALA A 108 8.32 -1.44 -11.33
CA ALA A 108 7.63 -1.19 -10.07
C ALA A 108 6.63 -2.31 -9.74
N VAL A 109 6.60 -2.74 -8.48
CA VAL A 109 5.55 -3.62 -7.94
C VAL A 109 4.83 -2.91 -6.80
N ILE A 110 3.52 -2.72 -6.93
CA ILE A 110 2.69 -2.00 -5.96
C ILE A 110 1.65 -2.95 -5.40
N GLN A 111 1.84 -3.37 -4.15
CA GLN A 111 0.93 -4.28 -3.47
C GLN A 111 0.06 -3.47 -2.51
N SER A 112 -1.25 -3.40 -2.75
CA SER A 112 -2.21 -2.79 -1.82
C SER A 112 -1.87 -1.35 -1.40
N GLY A 113 -1.29 -0.55 -2.32
CA GLY A 113 -0.73 0.77 -2.02
C GLY A 113 -0.83 1.75 -3.19
N SER A 114 -1.93 1.70 -3.95
CA SER A 114 -2.06 2.41 -5.23
C SER A 114 -2.00 3.94 -5.10
N CYS A 115 -1.57 4.60 -6.18
CA CYS A 115 -1.29 6.05 -6.19
C CYS A 115 -2.56 6.91 -6.02
N ARG A 116 -3.74 6.31 -6.21
CA ARG A 116 -5.06 6.97 -6.10
C ARG A 116 -5.83 6.61 -4.83
N GLN A 117 -5.20 5.88 -3.91
CA GLN A 117 -5.84 5.46 -2.68
C GLN A 117 -6.32 6.66 -1.86
N ASN A 118 -7.56 6.57 -1.38
CA ASN A 118 -8.15 7.52 -0.44
C ASN A 118 -9.20 6.80 0.41
N TRP A 119 -9.38 7.30 1.61
CA TRP A 119 -10.37 6.83 2.57
C TRP A 119 -11.26 8.00 2.96
N PRO A 120 -12.58 7.91 2.76
CA PRO A 120 -13.52 8.75 3.47
C PRO A 120 -13.32 8.66 4.98
N LYS A 121 -13.81 9.66 5.72
CA LYS A 121 -13.83 9.60 7.19
C LYS A 121 -14.51 8.33 7.69
N ASN A 122 -14.15 7.88 8.89
CA ASN A 122 -14.62 6.65 9.54
C ASN A 122 -14.25 5.33 8.83
N THR A 123 -13.58 5.35 7.67
CA THR A 123 -13.35 4.13 6.88
C THR A 123 -12.43 3.14 7.60
N LEU A 124 -11.23 3.57 7.96
CA LEU A 124 -10.23 2.71 8.61
C LEU A 124 -10.67 2.32 10.03
N ALA A 125 -11.10 3.30 10.82
CA ALA A 125 -11.82 3.08 12.07
C ALA A 125 -12.89 4.18 12.29
N PRO A 126 -13.97 3.90 13.05
CA PRO A 126 -14.93 4.91 13.48
C PRO A 126 -14.25 6.11 14.15
N GLY A 127 -14.55 7.33 13.70
CA GLY A 127 -13.97 8.57 14.21
C GLY A 127 -12.76 9.09 13.43
N ASP A 128 -12.16 8.27 12.56
CA ASP A 128 -11.02 8.71 11.75
C ASP A 128 -11.43 9.81 10.76
N PRO A 129 -10.55 10.81 10.51
CA PRO A 129 -10.78 11.80 9.47
C PRO A 129 -10.67 11.16 8.07
N ALA A 130 -11.13 11.87 7.04
CA ALA A 130 -10.82 11.49 5.68
C ALA A 130 -9.30 11.59 5.44
N ALA A 131 -8.74 10.62 4.73
CA ALA A 131 -7.30 10.50 4.57
C ALA A 131 -6.89 10.04 3.17
N THR A 132 -5.65 10.35 2.82
CA THR A 132 -4.91 9.69 1.73
C THR A 132 -3.52 9.33 2.27
N TYR A 133 -2.72 8.60 1.51
CA TYR A 133 -1.34 8.33 1.91
C TYR A 133 -0.47 9.59 2.00
N PHE A 134 -0.84 10.68 1.34
CA PHE A 134 -0.01 11.88 1.21
C PHE A 134 -0.72 13.14 1.73
N ALA A 135 0.05 14.13 2.16
CA ALA A 135 -0.45 15.44 2.55
C ALA A 135 0.36 16.56 1.91
N ARG A 136 -0.20 17.77 1.83
CA ARG A 136 0.58 18.91 1.32
C ARG A 136 1.63 19.31 2.34
N GLN A 137 2.81 19.73 1.87
CA GLN A 137 3.89 20.18 2.73
C GLN A 137 3.49 21.36 3.61
N ASP A 138 2.72 22.33 3.10
CA ASP A 138 2.28 23.50 3.86
C ASP A 138 1.30 23.14 4.99
N GLU A 139 0.38 22.21 4.75
CA GLU A 139 -0.51 21.65 5.78
C GLU A 139 0.29 20.95 6.89
N LEU A 140 1.26 20.12 6.51
CA LEU A 140 2.14 19.44 7.47
C LEU A 140 3.12 20.40 8.14
N ALA A 141 3.52 21.49 7.50
CA ALA A 141 4.36 22.51 8.13
C ALA A 141 3.58 23.32 9.17
N ALA A 142 2.28 23.53 8.95
CA ALA A 142 1.40 24.25 9.88
C ALA A 142 1.21 23.52 11.22
N LYS A 143 0.72 22.27 11.19
CA LYS A 143 1.60 21.16 11.55
C LYS A 143 2.70 21.35 12.60
N GLY A 144 3.94 21.32 12.13
CA GLY A 144 5.13 21.35 12.97
C GLY A 144 5.42 22.67 13.69
N ARG A 145 4.77 23.79 13.32
CA ARG A 145 4.96 25.06 14.03
C ARG A 145 4.58 24.92 15.51
N GLY A 146 5.50 25.27 16.41
CA GLY A 146 5.27 25.19 17.86
C GLY A 146 5.23 23.77 18.42
N ALA A 147 5.48 22.74 17.60
CA ALA A 147 5.48 21.36 18.07
C ALA A 147 6.49 21.18 19.23
N LEU A 148 6.09 20.44 20.26
CA LEU A 148 6.89 20.21 21.47
C LEU A 148 7.31 21.51 22.20
N GLY A 149 6.55 22.59 22.01
CA GLY A 149 6.85 23.92 22.56
C GLY A 149 8.05 24.60 21.92
N CYS A 150 8.55 24.08 20.79
CA CYS A 150 9.73 24.63 20.12
C CYS A 150 9.39 25.69 19.08
N ARG A 151 10.17 26.77 19.08
CA ARG A 151 10.10 27.85 18.08
C ARG A 151 11.25 27.82 17.07
N SER A 152 12.21 26.91 17.25
CA SER A 152 13.37 26.75 16.36
C SER A 152 13.67 25.28 16.10
N LEU A 153 14.32 25.00 14.97
CA LEU A 153 14.79 23.66 14.63
C LEU A 153 15.84 23.14 15.62
N GLN A 154 16.66 24.02 16.20
CA GLN A 154 17.64 23.64 17.22
C GLN A 154 16.95 23.10 18.48
N CYS A 155 15.87 23.75 18.93
CA CYS A 155 15.06 23.24 20.04
C CYS A 155 14.48 21.85 19.70
N LEU A 156 13.92 21.67 18.50
CA LEU A 156 13.34 20.39 18.07
C LEU A 156 14.40 19.27 18.05
N ARG A 157 15.61 19.56 17.53
CA ARG A 157 16.72 18.59 17.50
C ARG A 157 17.25 18.23 18.89
N ALA A 158 17.09 19.11 19.87
CA ALA A 158 17.48 18.87 21.25
C ALA A 158 16.44 18.08 22.07
N LYS A 159 15.24 17.84 21.52
CA LYS A 159 14.22 17.06 22.21
C LYS A 159 14.59 15.58 22.32
N PRO A 160 14.29 14.91 23.44
CA PRO A 160 14.36 13.47 23.52
C PRO A 160 13.59 12.80 22.38
N VAL A 161 14.14 11.74 21.80
CA VAL A 161 13.51 11.02 20.68
C VAL A 161 12.09 10.56 21.05
N LYS A 162 11.85 10.11 22.29
CA LYS A 162 10.51 9.72 22.77
C LYS A 162 9.46 10.85 22.61
N ASP A 163 9.86 12.10 22.80
CA ASP A 163 8.96 13.25 22.67
C ASP A 163 8.67 13.49 21.18
N VAL A 164 9.66 13.33 20.30
CA VAL A 164 9.47 13.40 18.85
C VAL A 164 8.53 12.30 18.37
N LEU A 165 8.69 11.07 18.88
CA LEU A 165 7.84 9.93 18.53
C LEU A 165 6.39 10.10 18.98
N SER A 166 6.11 10.89 20.01
CA SER A 166 4.73 11.24 20.39
C SER A 166 3.96 11.97 19.28
N LEU A 167 4.67 12.54 18.30
CA LEU A 167 4.08 13.21 17.15
C LEU A 167 3.73 12.27 15.98
N ASN A 168 4.01 10.96 16.07
CA ASN A 168 3.77 10.02 14.96
C ASN A 168 2.32 10.03 14.47
N GLY A 169 1.34 10.12 15.37
CA GLY A 169 -0.08 10.24 15.00
C GLY A 169 -0.40 11.50 14.18
N ARG A 170 0.46 12.53 14.23
CA ARG A 170 0.31 13.79 13.48
C ARG A 170 1.10 13.80 12.16
N PHE A 171 2.17 13.00 12.07
CA PHE A 171 3.09 12.95 10.94
C PHE A 171 3.33 11.50 10.51
N HIS A 172 2.44 10.99 9.67
CA HIS A 172 2.51 9.63 9.10
C HIS A 172 2.11 9.65 7.61
N GLN A 173 2.28 10.79 6.96
CA GLN A 173 1.95 10.99 5.54
C GLN A 173 3.15 11.68 4.88
N PRO A 174 3.76 11.09 3.83
CA PRO A 174 4.77 11.81 3.08
C PRO A 174 4.19 13.07 2.43
N ALA A 175 4.98 14.14 2.48
CA ALA A 175 4.62 15.44 1.93
C ALA A 175 4.80 15.48 0.42
N TYR A 176 3.81 16.03 -0.29
CA TYR A 176 3.99 16.56 -1.64
C TYR A 176 3.98 18.10 -1.64
N GLY A 177 4.47 18.69 -2.74
CA GLY A 177 4.83 20.11 -2.81
C GLY A 177 6.30 20.39 -2.44
N THR A 178 7.08 19.33 -2.22
CA THR A 178 8.53 19.38 -1.99
C THR A 178 9.30 19.25 -3.30
N SER A 179 10.61 19.49 -3.30
CA SER A 179 11.46 19.20 -4.46
C SER A 179 11.57 17.69 -4.75
N VAL A 180 11.34 16.86 -3.73
CA VAL A 180 11.32 15.39 -3.80
C VAL A 180 10.05 14.90 -4.48
N LEU A 181 8.90 15.43 -4.09
CA LEU A 181 7.59 15.03 -4.59
C LEU A 181 6.76 16.29 -4.90
N PRO A 182 6.94 16.90 -6.09
CA PRO A 182 6.34 18.22 -6.38
C PRO A 182 4.81 18.23 -6.42
N ARG A 183 4.19 17.09 -6.74
CA ARG A 183 2.72 16.93 -6.83
C ARG A 183 2.31 15.63 -6.16
N SER A 184 1.07 15.58 -5.68
CA SER A 184 0.50 14.32 -5.17
C SER A 184 0.59 13.22 -6.24
N PRO A 185 0.96 11.97 -5.90
CA PRO A 185 1.08 10.87 -6.87
C PRO A 185 -0.19 10.64 -7.70
N ALA A 186 -1.39 10.79 -7.12
CA ALA A 186 -2.65 10.71 -7.86
C ALA A 186 -2.74 11.71 -9.03
N ARG A 187 -2.32 12.96 -8.82
CA ARG A 187 -2.30 14.01 -9.85
C ARG A 187 -1.17 13.80 -10.86
N ALA A 188 -0.01 13.36 -10.40
CA ALA A 188 1.11 13.04 -11.28
C ALA A 188 0.72 11.92 -12.26
N LEU A 189 0.08 10.85 -11.74
CA LEU A 189 -0.45 9.76 -12.52
C LEU A 189 -1.50 10.21 -13.54
N ALA A 190 -2.49 11.00 -13.11
CA ALA A 190 -3.54 11.48 -14.00
C ALA A 190 -3.00 12.35 -15.15
N ALA A 191 -1.88 13.03 -14.94
CA ALA A 191 -1.19 13.84 -15.95
C ALA A 191 -0.19 13.04 -16.81
N GLY A 192 0.04 11.76 -16.52
CA GLY A 192 1.09 10.95 -17.16
C GLY A 192 2.53 11.32 -16.74
N ASN A 193 2.68 12.11 -15.66
CA ASN A 193 3.98 12.55 -15.12
C ASN A 193 4.54 11.52 -14.13
N VAL A 194 4.76 10.30 -14.62
CA VAL A 194 5.36 9.19 -13.87
C VAL A 194 6.48 8.56 -14.68
N HIS A 195 7.45 7.94 -14.00
CA HIS A 195 8.52 7.19 -14.67
C HIS A 195 7.94 6.10 -15.55
N ARG A 196 8.45 5.99 -16.78
CA ARG A 196 7.96 5.06 -17.79
C ARG A 196 8.61 3.68 -17.63
N VAL A 197 8.16 2.94 -16.63
CA VAL A 197 8.61 1.57 -16.34
C VAL A 197 7.41 0.62 -16.28
N PRO A 198 7.57 -0.68 -16.59
CA PRO A 198 6.52 -1.68 -16.37
C PRO A 198 6.06 -1.70 -14.90
N VAL A 199 4.77 -1.92 -14.68
CA VAL A 199 4.15 -1.98 -13.35
C VAL A 199 3.40 -3.30 -13.15
N LEU A 200 3.66 -3.98 -12.04
CA LEU A 200 2.81 -5.05 -11.49
C LEU A 200 2.07 -4.46 -10.28
N GLN A 201 0.74 -4.38 -10.33
CA GLN A 201 -0.05 -3.77 -9.25
C GLN A 201 -1.23 -4.67 -8.88
N GLY A 202 -1.61 -4.70 -7.60
CA GLY A 202 -2.76 -5.48 -7.19
C GLY A 202 -3.22 -5.22 -5.78
N ASN A 203 -4.28 -5.91 -5.42
CA ASN A 203 -4.92 -5.88 -4.10
C ASN A 203 -5.16 -7.30 -3.61
N THR A 204 -5.45 -7.43 -2.33
CA THR A 204 -6.10 -8.63 -1.81
C THR A 204 -7.61 -8.55 -2.02
N ARG A 205 -8.30 -9.69 -2.05
CA ARG A 205 -9.75 -9.73 -2.32
C ARG A 205 -10.59 -9.18 -1.16
N ASP A 206 -10.10 -9.30 0.07
CA ASP A 206 -10.82 -8.95 1.28
C ASP A 206 -10.06 -7.87 2.09
N GLU A 207 -9.33 -6.96 1.42
CA GLU A 207 -8.46 -5.90 1.99
C GLU A 207 -8.92 -5.37 3.34
N HIS A 208 -10.16 -4.88 3.39
CA HIS A 208 -10.63 -4.14 4.53
C HIS A 208 -11.06 -5.00 5.72
N ARG A 209 -11.07 -6.34 5.61
CA ARG A 209 -11.44 -7.23 6.72
C ARG A 209 -10.48 -7.14 7.90
N LEU A 210 -9.19 -6.91 7.65
CA LEU A 210 -8.21 -6.69 8.73
C LEU A 210 -8.58 -5.47 9.56
N PHE A 211 -8.87 -4.34 8.89
CA PHE A 211 -9.22 -3.09 9.56
C PHE A 211 -10.54 -3.19 10.30
N ALA A 212 -11.56 -3.79 9.67
CA ALA A 212 -12.83 -4.10 10.34
C ALA A 212 -12.60 -4.92 11.61
N ALA A 213 -11.77 -5.97 11.54
CA ALA A 213 -11.49 -6.82 12.69
C ALA A 213 -10.86 -6.01 13.84
N LEU A 214 -9.89 -5.15 13.56
CA LEU A 214 -9.15 -4.39 14.58
C LEU A 214 -10.04 -3.49 15.45
N PHE A 215 -11.08 -2.86 14.88
CA PHE A 215 -11.98 -2.01 15.67
C PHE A 215 -13.24 -2.73 16.17
N THR A 216 -13.40 -4.02 15.87
CA THR A 216 -14.52 -4.86 16.39
C THR A 216 -14.06 -5.95 17.35
N LEU A 217 -12.79 -5.96 17.78
CA LEU A 217 -12.29 -6.93 18.76
C LEU A 217 -12.99 -6.81 20.12
N ASP A 218 -13.19 -5.59 20.58
CA ASP A 218 -13.80 -5.32 21.90
C ASP A 218 -15.32 -5.41 21.87
N ALA A 219 -15.93 -5.01 20.74
CA ALA A 219 -17.38 -4.99 20.56
C ALA A 219 -17.75 -5.28 19.09
N PRO A 220 -18.59 -6.29 18.81
CA PRO A 220 -19.08 -6.55 17.47
C PRO A 220 -19.87 -5.36 16.90
N MET A 221 -19.71 -5.11 15.59
CA MET A 221 -20.50 -4.07 14.91
C MET A 221 -21.96 -4.48 14.80
N THR A 222 -22.87 -3.68 15.34
CA THR A 222 -24.31 -3.90 15.16
C THR A 222 -24.81 -3.38 13.81
N ALA A 223 -26.00 -3.82 13.39
CA ALA A 223 -26.64 -3.26 12.18
C ALA A 223 -26.98 -1.76 12.34
N ALA A 224 -27.18 -1.29 13.58
CA ALA A 224 -27.39 0.13 13.86
C ALA A 224 -26.08 0.93 13.66
N ASP A 225 -24.95 0.39 14.15
CA ASP A 225 -23.63 0.99 13.93
C ASP A 225 -23.29 1.06 12.45
N TYR A 226 -23.52 -0.02 11.70
CA TYR A 226 -23.31 -0.04 10.24
C TYR A 226 -24.09 1.09 9.53
N ARG A 227 -25.38 1.24 9.82
CA ARG A 227 -26.23 2.30 9.22
C ARG A 227 -25.77 3.70 9.64
N ARG A 228 -25.38 3.86 10.90
CA ARG A 228 -24.85 5.11 11.45
C ARG A 228 -23.54 5.48 10.76
N LEU A 229 -22.57 4.57 10.68
CA LEU A 229 -21.29 4.77 10.02
C LEU A 229 -21.46 5.11 8.53
N LEU A 230 -22.32 4.41 7.80
CA LEU A 230 -22.63 4.77 6.41
C LEU A 230 -23.18 6.19 6.30
N THR A 231 -24.11 6.57 7.19
CA THR A 231 -24.75 7.88 7.18
C THR A 231 -23.76 9.00 7.53
N GLU A 232 -22.95 8.79 8.56
CA GLU A 232 -21.92 9.74 8.97
C GLU A 232 -20.90 9.92 7.86
N THR A 233 -20.47 8.83 7.20
CA THR A 233 -19.42 8.82 6.18
C THR A 233 -19.87 9.41 4.85
N TYR A 234 -21.02 8.98 4.34
CA TYR A 234 -21.47 9.27 2.97
C TYR A 234 -22.69 10.20 2.90
N GLY A 235 -23.30 10.53 4.04
CA GLY A 235 -24.58 11.24 4.11
C GLY A 235 -25.79 10.32 3.84
N ARG A 236 -26.96 10.71 4.36
CA ARG A 236 -28.18 9.88 4.40
C ARG A 236 -28.59 9.29 3.04
N ARG A 237 -28.59 10.10 1.97
CA ARG A 237 -29.03 9.66 0.63
C ARG A 237 -28.11 8.59 0.05
N GLN A 238 -26.79 8.80 0.14
CA GLN A 238 -25.83 7.86 -0.40
C GLN A 238 -25.72 6.61 0.48
N ALA A 239 -25.80 6.75 1.80
CA ALA A 239 -25.87 5.64 2.74
C ALA A 239 -27.02 4.67 2.42
N ALA A 240 -28.22 5.18 2.12
CA ALA A 240 -29.35 4.34 1.72
C ALA A 240 -29.11 3.58 0.40
N ARG A 241 -28.35 4.15 -0.54
CA ARG A 241 -27.98 3.48 -1.80
C ARG A 241 -26.92 2.41 -1.57
N ILE A 242 -25.91 2.72 -0.76
CA ILE A 242 -24.85 1.78 -0.39
C ILE A 242 -25.45 0.59 0.35
N ALA A 243 -26.31 0.82 1.34
CA ALA A 243 -26.94 -0.26 2.12
C ALA A 243 -27.83 -1.20 1.29
N ARG A 244 -28.34 -0.75 0.12
CA ARG A 244 -29.06 -1.65 -0.82
C ARG A 244 -28.12 -2.55 -1.60
N VAL A 245 -26.92 -2.08 -1.94
CA VAL A 245 -25.90 -2.85 -2.67
C VAL A 245 -25.10 -3.74 -1.71
N TYR A 246 -24.89 -3.27 -0.49
CA TYR A 246 -24.14 -3.91 0.59
C TYR A 246 -25.04 -4.03 1.83
N PRO A 247 -26.01 -4.95 1.84
CA PRO A 247 -26.83 -5.15 3.03
C PRO A 247 -25.97 -5.64 4.20
N PRO A 248 -26.27 -5.25 5.46
CA PRO A 248 -25.47 -5.64 6.63
C PRO A 248 -25.38 -7.16 6.84
N GLY A 249 -26.38 -7.92 6.37
CA GLY A 249 -26.43 -9.37 6.54
C GLY A 249 -26.41 -9.78 8.01
N ALA A 250 -25.94 -11.01 8.26
CA ALA A 250 -25.75 -11.54 9.62
C ALA A 250 -24.55 -10.91 10.34
N THR A 251 -23.54 -10.45 9.59
CA THR A 251 -22.30 -9.85 10.13
C THR A 251 -22.09 -8.46 9.53
N PRO A 252 -22.61 -7.39 10.16
CA PRO A 252 -22.50 -6.03 9.65
C PRO A 252 -21.06 -5.55 9.42
N ALA A 253 -20.10 -6.03 10.22
CA ALA A 253 -18.68 -5.77 10.04
C ALA A 253 -18.14 -6.26 8.68
N LEU A 254 -18.61 -7.42 8.18
CA LEU A 254 -18.24 -7.91 6.85
C LEU A 254 -18.83 -7.06 5.72
N ALA A 255 -20.05 -6.54 5.91
CA ALA A 255 -20.65 -5.61 4.95
C ALA A 255 -19.88 -4.28 4.90
N TRP A 256 -19.45 -3.77 6.06
CA TRP A 256 -18.57 -2.60 6.14
C TRP A 256 -17.21 -2.88 5.48
N ALA A 257 -16.60 -4.02 5.79
CA ALA A 257 -15.36 -4.47 5.16
C ALA A 257 -15.51 -4.48 3.63
N LYS A 258 -16.59 -5.04 3.08
CA LYS A 258 -16.80 -5.05 1.63
C LYS A 258 -16.97 -3.65 1.04
N VAL A 259 -17.67 -2.74 1.72
CA VAL A 259 -17.75 -1.32 1.31
C VAL A 259 -16.35 -0.70 1.25
N GLY A 260 -15.53 -0.89 2.28
CA GLY A 260 -14.17 -0.37 2.34
C GLY A 260 -13.26 -0.97 1.27
N THR A 261 -13.25 -2.30 1.10
CA THR A 261 -12.48 -3.02 0.07
C THR A 261 -12.79 -2.47 -1.32
N ASP A 262 -14.08 -2.39 -1.67
CA ASP A 262 -14.50 -1.95 -3.00
C ASP A 262 -14.18 -0.45 -3.20
N ARG A 263 -14.62 0.44 -2.30
CA ARG A 263 -14.52 1.91 -2.47
C ARG A 263 -13.11 2.48 -2.29
N SER A 264 -12.37 1.93 -1.35
CA SER A 264 -11.11 2.55 -0.88
C SER A 264 -9.89 1.75 -1.28
N TRP A 265 -10.04 0.49 -1.74
CA TRP A 265 -8.92 -0.34 -2.18
C TRP A 265 -8.97 -0.72 -3.65
N VAL A 266 -9.84 -1.65 -4.03
CA VAL A 266 -9.78 -2.28 -5.36
C VAL A 266 -10.16 -1.31 -6.48
N CYS A 267 -11.25 -0.56 -6.33
CA CYS A 267 -11.71 0.32 -7.41
C CYS A 267 -10.75 1.51 -7.67
N PRO A 268 -10.18 2.18 -6.65
CA PRO A 268 -9.10 3.15 -6.88
C PRO A 268 -7.86 2.56 -7.58
N THR A 269 -7.45 1.33 -7.24
CA THR A 269 -6.33 0.63 -7.90
C THR A 269 -6.62 0.37 -9.36
N LEU A 270 -7.76 -0.24 -9.72
CA LEU A 270 -8.12 -0.49 -11.11
C LEU A 270 -8.27 0.81 -11.92
N ALA A 271 -8.70 1.89 -11.26
CA ALA A 271 -8.75 3.22 -11.88
C ALA A 271 -7.35 3.85 -12.05
N ALA A 272 -6.37 3.47 -11.23
CA ALA A 272 -4.97 3.84 -11.41
C ALA A 272 -4.31 3.01 -12.52
N ASP A 273 -4.57 1.70 -12.59
CA ASP A 273 -4.10 0.81 -13.65
C ASP A 273 -4.53 1.31 -15.03
N ARG A 274 -5.80 1.71 -15.17
CA ARG A 274 -6.31 2.28 -16.42
C ARG A 274 -5.58 3.55 -16.85
N LEU A 275 -5.06 4.35 -15.91
CA LEU A 275 -4.28 5.54 -16.23
C LEU A 275 -2.83 5.17 -16.57
N LEU A 276 -2.20 4.28 -15.80
CA LEU A 276 -0.85 3.78 -16.06
C LEU A 276 -0.75 3.08 -17.41
N ALA A 277 -1.73 2.24 -17.76
CA ALA A 277 -1.77 1.44 -18.98
C ALA A 277 -1.81 2.29 -20.27
N ARG A 278 -2.08 3.59 -20.17
CA ARG A 278 -1.95 4.53 -21.31
C ARG A 278 -0.51 4.86 -21.66
N HIS A 279 0.43 4.58 -20.76
CA HIS A 279 1.81 5.04 -20.85
C HIS A 279 2.84 3.93 -20.69
N VAL A 280 2.50 2.86 -19.95
CA VAL A 280 3.40 1.75 -19.63
C VAL A 280 2.65 0.41 -19.61
N PRO A 281 3.33 -0.74 -19.80
CA PRO A 281 2.74 -2.04 -19.50
C PRO A 281 2.34 -2.14 -18.03
N VAL A 282 1.10 -2.56 -17.78
CA VAL A 282 0.56 -2.80 -16.44
C VAL A 282 0.06 -4.22 -16.35
N TYR A 283 0.43 -4.94 -15.31
CA TYR A 283 -0.06 -6.28 -14.98
C TYR A 283 -0.83 -6.20 -13.67
N SER A 284 -2.12 -6.50 -13.72
CA SER A 284 -3.00 -6.42 -12.55
C SER A 284 -3.17 -7.80 -11.88
N TYR A 285 -3.22 -7.86 -10.55
CA TYR A 285 -3.62 -9.05 -9.79
C TYR A 285 -4.63 -8.79 -8.67
N GLU A 286 -5.36 -9.86 -8.32
CA GLU A 286 -6.14 -10.00 -7.09
C GLU A 286 -5.64 -11.23 -6.31
N PHE A 287 -5.09 -11.03 -5.12
CA PHE A 287 -4.79 -12.14 -4.22
C PHE A 287 -6.07 -12.60 -3.50
N ALA A 288 -6.43 -13.88 -3.66
CA ALA A 288 -7.75 -14.38 -3.29
C ALA A 288 -7.72 -15.73 -2.55
N ASP A 289 -6.59 -16.13 -1.96
CA ASP A 289 -6.61 -17.27 -1.04
C ASP A 289 -7.55 -16.98 0.13
N ARG A 290 -8.54 -17.87 0.34
CA ARG A 290 -9.57 -17.68 1.37
C ARG A 290 -9.12 -18.08 2.77
N ARG A 291 -8.02 -18.83 2.87
CA ARG A 291 -7.45 -19.26 4.14
C ARG A 291 -5.95 -19.02 4.14
N PRO A 292 -5.48 -17.76 4.01
CA PRO A 292 -4.06 -17.47 4.12
C PRO A 292 -3.60 -17.65 5.58
N PRO A 293 -2.28 -17.81 5.83
CA PRO A 293 -1.76 -17.64 7.18
C PRO A 293 -2.15 -16.26 7.68
N ALA A 294 -2.62 -16.17 8.93
CA ALA A 294 -3.16 -14.96 9.50
C ALA A 294 -2.58 -14.72 10.90
N PRO A 295 -2.52 -13.46 11.36
CA PRO A 295 -2.24 -13.16 12.76
C PRO A 295 -3.33 -13.77 13.66
N ASP A 296 -3.02 -13.96 14.94
CA ASP A 296 -3.96 -14.49 15.94
C ASP A 296 -5.01 -13.43 16.35
N LEU A 297 -5.82 -13.03 15.38
CA LEU A 297 -7.01 -12.20 15.57
C LEU A 297 -8.23 -13.12 15.50
N ARG A 298 -9.13 -12.99 16.48
CA ARG A 298 -10.35 -13.82 16.60
C ARG A 298 -11.63 -12.97 16.47
N PRO A 299 -11.85 -12.25 15.35
CA PRO A 299 -13.12 -11.58 15.11
C PRO A 299 -14.24 -12.61 14.85
N ASP A 300 -15.49 -12.15 14.85
CA ASP A 300 -16.69 -12.96 14.58
C ASP A 300 -16.87 -13.33 13.09
N PHE A 301 -15.85 -13.11 12.26
CA PHE A 301 -15.84 -13.44 10.83
C PHE A 301 -14.48 -13.91 10.33
N PRO A 302 -14.44 -14.68 9.21
CA PRO A 302 -13.16 -15.06 8.61
C PRO A 302 -12.47 -13.86 7.97
N LEU A 303 -11.17 -13.67 8.27
CA LEU A 303 -10.35 -12.62 7.66
C LEU A 303 -10.22 -12.75 6.13
N GLY A 304 -10.31 -13.96 5.58
CA GLY A 304 -10.20 -14.18 4.13
C GLY A 304 -8.85 -13.72 3.58
N ALA A 305 -8.84 -13.25 2.32
CA ALA A 305 -7.66 -12.62 1.72
C ALA A 305 -7.52 -11.18 2.22
N TYR A 306 -7.19 -11.01 3.50
CA TYR A 306 -7.11 -9.71 4.17
C TYR A 306 -5.92 -8.86 3.66
N HIS A 307 -5.83 -7.59 4.08
CA HIS A 307 -4.69 -6.73 3.73
C HIS A 307 -3.34 -7.36 4.09
N SER A 308 -2.37 -7.34 3.17
CA SER A 308 -1.03 -7.95 3.33
C SER A 308 -1.00 -9.48 3.42
N ALA A 309 -2.13 -10.17 3.21
CA ALA A 309 -2.21 -11.63 3.34
C ALA A 309 -1.35 -12.40 2.31
N GLU A 310 -0.91 -11.73 1.24
CA GLU A 310 -0.05 -12.30 0.20
C GLU A 310 1.43 -12.32 0.60
N LEU A 311 1.84 -11.54 1.61
CA LEU A 311 3.26 -11.40 1.97
C LEU A 311 3.93 -12.68 2.49
N PRO A 312 3.28 -13.54 3.31
CA PRO A 312 3.86 -14.82 3.72
C PRO A 312 4.16 -15.78 2.55
N TYR A 313 3.56 -15.56 1.37
CA TYR A 313 3.80 -16.32 0.16
C TYR A 313 5.08 -15.87 -0.56
N LEU A 314 5.55 -14.67 -0.28
CA LEU A 314 6.77 -14.08 -0.85
C LEU A 314 7.95 -14.14 0.13
N PHE A 315 7.69 -13.90 1.42
CA PHE A 315 8.68 -13.77 2.48
C PHE A 315 8.45 -14.77 3.61
N GLY A 316 9.50 -15.12 4.35
CA GLY A 316 9.37 -15.66 5.70
C GLY A 316 8.97 -14.52 6.65
N MET A 317 7.92 -14.72 7.45
CA MET A 317 7.37 -13.69 8.33
C MET A 317 7.02 -14.29 9.69
N GLY A 318 7.91 -14.08 10.66
CA GLY A 318 7.78 -14.62 12.02
C GLY A 318 7.48 -16.12 12.00
N ASP A 319 6.45 -16.52 12.74
CA ASP A 319 6.02 -17.92 12.85
C ASP A 319 4.99 -18.36 11.79
N LEU A 320 4.61 -17.49 10.85
CA LEU A 320 3.62 -17.85 9.82
C LEU A 320 4.18 -18.94 8.90
N ARG A 321 3.49 -20.09 8.85
CA ARG A 321 3.84 -21.24 8.00
C ARG A 321 2.81 -21.45 6.91
N LEU A 322 3.30 -21.85 5.73
CA LEU A 322 2.46 -22.24 4.60
C LEU A 322 2.19 -23.75 4.67
N ASP A 323 0.94 -24.15 4.46
CA ASP A 323 0.60 -25.53 4.15
C ASP A 323 1.05 -25.91 2.71
N GLU A 324 0.81 -27.15 2.29
CA GLU A 324 1.24 -27.63 0.97
C GLU A 324 0.63 -26.83 -0.19
N GLY A 325 -0.69 -26.61 -0.16
CA GLY A 325 -1.39 -25.86 -1.21
C GLY A 325 -1.00 -24.38 -1.25
N GLN A 326 -0.75 -23.77 -0.10
CA GLN A 326 -0.22 -22.41 0.01
C GLN A 326 1.22 -22.33 -0.47
N SER A 327 2.04 -23.35 -0.20
CA SER A 327 3.41 -23.47 -0.69
C SER A 327 3.45 -23.61 -2.22
N ALA A 328 2.49 -24.31 -2.81
CA ALA A 328 2.33 -24.38 -4.26
C ALA A 328 1.98 -23.02 -4.87
N LEU A 329 1.05 -22.27 -4.25
CA LEU A 329 0.73 -20.90 -4.66
C LEU A 329 1.94 -19.96 -4.52
N SER A 330 2.68 -20.08 -3.40
CA SER A 330 3.90 -19.31 -3.13
C SER A 330 4.95 -19.49 -4.22
N ARG A 331 5.20 -20.72 -4.68
CA ARG A 331 6.13 -20.97 -5.80
C ARG A 331 5.68 -20.25 -7.08
N ARG A 332 4.38 -20.28 -7.40
CA ARG A 332 3.83 -19.60 -8.59
C ARG A 332 3.94 -18.08 -8.47
N MET A 333 3.66 -17.53 -7.30
CA MET A 333 3.82 -16.10 -7.03
C MET A 333 5.27 -15.66 -7.11
N ILE A 334 6.20 -16.37 -6.47
CA ILE A 334 7.63 -16.05 -6.55
C ILE A 334 8.11 -16.10 -7.99
N ALA A 335 7.76 -17.16 -8.74
CA ALA A 335 8.11 -17.25 -10.16
C ALA A 335 7.57 -16.06 -10.97
N ALA A 336 6.33 -15.61 -10.73
CA ALA A 336 5.76 -14.46 -11.42
C ALA A 336 6.45 -13.14 -11.04
N TRP A 337 6.71 -12.90 -9.75
CA TRP A 337 7.38 -11.69 -9.27
C TRP A 337 8.82 -11.60 -9.79
N THR A 338 9.58 -12.71 -9.79
CA THR A 338 10.97 -12.69 -10.26
C THR A 338 11.08 -12.75 -11.77
N THR A 339 10.13 -13.34 -12.48
CA THR A 339 10.03 -13.21 -13.94
C THR A 339 9.72 -11.77 -14.32
N PHE A 340 8.76 -11.13 -13.65
CA PHE A 340 8.50 -9.71 -13.83
C PHE A 340 9.74 -8.88 -13.57
N ALA A 341 10.48 -9.15 -12.48
CA ALA A 341 11.71 -8.43 -12.18
C ALA A 341 12.76 -8.56 -13.28
N ARG A 342 12.90 -9.74 -13.89
CA ARG A 342 13.88 -10.02 -14.95
C ARG A 342 13.46 -9.41 -16.30
N THR A 343 12.22 -9.61 -16.71
CA THR A 343 11.77 -9.37 -18.09
C THR A 343 10.86 -8.15 -18.23
N GLY A 344 10.12 -7.78 -17.19
CA GLY A 344 9.04 -6.79 -17.26
C GLY A 344 7.68 -7.39 -17.53
N THR A 345 7.58 -8.72 -17.61
CA THR A 345 6.33 -9.47 -17.73
C THR A 345 6.28 -10.55 -16.65
N PRO A 346 5.15 -10.82 -15.99
CA PRO A 346 5.06 -11.83 -14.94
C PRO A 346 5.07 -13.27 -15.45
N GLY A 347 5.13 -13.48 -16.77
CA GLY A 347 5.16 -14.80 -17.43
C GLY A 347 4.03 -15.00 -18.44
N ASP A 348 4.10 -16.12 -19.17
CA ASP A 348 3.12 -16.48 -20.18
C ASP A 348 1.75 -16.77 -19.54
N GLY A 349 0.67 -16.32 -20.18
CA GLY A 349 -0.71 -16.48 -19.68
C GLY A 349 -1.21 -15.37 -18.76
N TRP A 350 -0.36 -14.39 -18.41
CA TRP A 350 -0.77 -13.19 -17.67
C TRP A 350 -0.59 -11.94 -18.56
N PRO A 351 -1.55 -11.65 -19.45
CA PRO A 351 -1.46 -10.51 -20.35
C PRO A 351 -1.60 -9.17 -19.59
N PRO A 352 -1.22 -8.04 -20.23
CA PRO A 352 -1.41 -6.72 -19.64
C PRO A 352 -2.88 -6.39 -19.32
N PHE A 353 -3.06 -5.40 -18.46
CA PHE A 353 -4.35 -4.76 -18.15
C PHE A 353 -5.11 -4.43 -19.46
N PRO A 354 -6.41 -4.75 -19.59
CA PRO A 354 -7.40 -4.89 -18.51
C PRO A 354 -7.50 -6.27 -17.85
N TYR A 355 -6.67 -7.24 -18.22
CA TYR A 355 -6.65 -8.54 -17.53
C TYR A 355 -6.18 -8.40 -16.08
N THR A 356 -6.93 -9.01 -15.15
CA THR A 356 -6.54 -9.13 -13.73
C THR A 356 -6.36 -10.60 -13.38
N GLN A 357 -5.15 -10.96 -12.96
CA GLN A 357 -4.79 -12.30 -12.55
C GLN A 357 -5.28 -12.57 -11.13
N GLN A 358 -6.13 -13.57 -10.94
CA GLN A 358 -6.46 -14.05 -9.62
C GLN A 358 -5.36 -15.00 -9.12
N LEU A 359 -4.95 -14.83 -7.86
CA LEU A 359 -3.94 -15.64 -7.17
C LEU A 359 -4.60 -16.36 -5.99
N ALA A 360 -4.97 -17.63 -6.17
CA ALA A 360 -5.50 -18.50 -5.13
C ALA A 360 -4.97 -19.94 -5.29
N ARG A 361 -5.06 -20.76 -4.23
CA ARG A 361 -4.40 -22.08 -4.14
C ARG A 361 -4.62 -22.97 -5.38
N ASN A 362 -5.85 -23.01 -5.87
CA ASN A 362 -6.26 -23.85 -7.00
C ASN A 362 -6.67 -23.03 -8.23
N THR A 363 -6.48 -21.71 -8.19
CA THR A 363 -6.98 -20.80 -9.22
C THR A 363 -5.89 -19.79 -9.54
N PHE A 364 -5.34 -19.91 -10.75
CA PHE A 364 -4.42 -18.96 -11.35
C PHE A 364 -4.98 -18.61 -12.73
N SER A 365 -6.11 -17.90 -12.73
CA SER A 365 -6.84 -17.50 -13.94
C SER A 365 -7.30 -16.04 -13.86
N GLY A 366 -7.85 -15.53 -14.95
CA GLY A 366 -8.38 -14.17 -14.99
C GLY A 366 -9.65 -14.02 -14.13
N VAL A 367 -9.83 -12.84 -13.56
CA VAL A 367 -11.05 -12.43 -12.84
C VAL A 367 -11.53 -11.08 -13.34
N ASP A 368 -12.85 -10.89 -13.41
CA ASP A 368 -13.43 -9.56 -13.57
C ASP A 368 -13.50 -8.85 -12.20
N ALA A 369 -12.35 -8.36 -11.75
CA ALA A 369 -12.24 -7.66 -10.47
C ALA A 369 -13.15 -6.41 -10.41
N ALA A 370 -13.39 -5.73 -11.55
CA ALA A 370 -14.25 -4.56 -11.59
C ALA A 370 -15.72 -4.92 -11.30
N ALA A 371 -16.20 -6.06 -11.81
CA ALA A 371 -17.54 -6.57 -11.52
C ALA A 371 -17.66 -7.11 -10.08
N GLU A 372 -16.70 -7.92 -9.63
CA GLU A 372 -16.64 -8.49 -8.27
C GLU A 372 -16.69 -7.40 -7.18
N HIS A 373 -15.98 -6.30 -7.41
CA HIS A 373 -15.86 -5.16 -6.49
C HIS A 373 -16.81 -4.01 -6.82
N ARG A 374 -17.83 -4.25 -7.66
CA ARG A 374 -18.88 -3.27 -8.01
C ARG A 374 -18.33 -1.90 -8.40
N CYS A 375 -17.20 -1.84 -9.12
CA CYS A 375 -16.53 -0.57 -9.42
C CYS A 375 -17.36 0.36 -10.32
N ALA A 376 -18.31 -0.18 -11.09
CA ALA A 376 -19.30 0.62 -11.82
C ALA A 376 -20.25 1.39 -10.89
N PHE A 377 -20.58 0.86 -9.71
CA PHE A 377 -21.36 1.58 -8.70
C PHE A 377 -20.53 2.72 -8.09
N TRP A 378 -19.27 2.48 -7.74
CA TRP A 378 -18.42 3.49 -7.12
C TRP A 378 -17.97 4.59 -8.08
N SER A 379 -17.72 4.29 -9.35
CA SER A 379 -17.31 5.31 -10.33
C SER A 379 -18.38 6.37 -10.62
N ARG A 380 -19.67 6.04 -10.43
CA ARG A 380 -20.81 6.96 -10.64
C ARG A 380 -21.21 7.73 -9.39
N ASN A 381 -20.65 7.38 -8.23
CA ASN A 381 -21.10 7.85 -6.91
C ASN A 381 -19.93 8.19 -5.97
N SER A 382 -18.74 8.42 -6.52
CA SER A 382 -17.51 8.69 -5.78
C SER A 382 -17.27 10.17 -5.53
#